data_AF-M6VEY3-F1
#
_entry.id   AF-M6VEY3-F1
#
_cell.length_a   1.000
_cell.length_b   1.000
_cell.length_c   1.000
_cell.angle_alpha   90.00
_cell.angle_beta   90.00
_cell.angle_gamma   90.00
#
_symmetry.space_group_name_H-M   'P 1'
#
loop_
_entity.id
_entity.type
_entity.pdbx_description
1 polymer ?
#
loop_
_entity_poly.entity_id
_entity_poly.type
_entity_poly.pdbx_seq_one_letter_code
_entity_poly.pdbx_strand_id
1 'polypeptide(L)'
;MHERPLDNDTLLIYVGNNDAAKVPANRQSRVATAPTGSQVFISPRVGIVVVPDSVAIGTSYISQYFGCGSVKNVQNDLYIQQIALLEKLSRDGSLPMTGNLNMNSHKAVNLLAGTSPLDAVNFSQLTTVINNLANEANIRAAADNSINSQLNNLVRLVSITKSQRDYAANGSSGELGMEVYAPYNGLLLWRNTRTGVSSFGTYGNGDTPFQIIDTGSQFNFRWTDPDNALMEWTLIKYINP
;
A
#
# COMPACT_ATOMS: atom_id res chain seq x y z
N MET A 1 34.54 -74.60 -28.84
CA MET A 1 34.24 -74.93 -27.43
C MET A 1 33.94 -73.60 -26.76
N HIS A 2 32.66 -73.22 -26.68
CA HIS A 2 32.24 -71.94 -26.12
C HIS A 2 31.37 -72.20 -24.89
N GLU A 3 31.78 -71.56 -23.80
CA GLU A 3 31.22 -71.66 -22.46
C GLU A 3 29.79 -71.10 -22.43
N ARG A 4 28.93 -71.72 -21.62
CA ARG A 4 27.57 -71.25 -21.37
C ARG A 4 27.59 -70.10 -20.35
N PRO A 5 26.75 -69.06 -20.51
CA PRO A 5 26.56 -68.05 -19.47
C PRO A 5 26.07 -68.69 -18.16
N LEU A 6 26.56 -68.18 -17.03
CA LEU A 6 26.11 -68.53 -15.68
C LEU A 6 24.64 -68.10 -15.50
N ASP A 7 23.77 -69.08 -15.28
CA ASP A 7 22.39 -68.84 -14.83
C ASP A 7 22.45 -68.29 -13.39
N ASN A 8 22.30 -66.98 -13.24
CA ASN A 8 22.03 -66.35 -11.94
C ASN A 8 20.51 -66.31 -11.77
N ASP A 9 19.98 -67.22 -10.94
CA ASP A 9 18.58 -67.53 -10.57
C ASP A 9 17.64 -66.34 -10.25
N THR A 10 17.58 -65.32 -11.11
CA THR A 10 16.78 -64.11 -10.89
C THR A 10 15.87 -63.77 -12.07
N LEU A 11 15.94 -64.48 -13.19
CA LEU A 11 15.00 -64.31 -14.31
C LEU A 11 14.82 -65.61 -15.11
N LEU A 12 13.64 -66.24 -15.02
CA LEU A 12 13.25 -67.36 -15.89
C LEU A 12 12.50 -66.82 -17.12
N ILE A 13 13.15 -66.82 -18.29
CA ILE A 13 12.54 -66.44 -19.57
C ILE A 13 12.11 -67.72 -20.31
N TYR A 14 10.80 -67.94 -20.47
CA TYR A 14 10.29 -69.03 -21.31
C TYR A 14 10.11 -68.54 -22.76
N VAL A 15 10.92 -69.09 -23.68
CA VAL A 15 10.78 -68.85 -25.12
C VAL A 15 10.32 -70.15 -25.79
N GLY A 16 9.10 -70.17 -26.32
CA GLY A 16 8.58 -71.28 -27.12
C GLY A 16 8.23 -70.79 -28.52
N ASN A 17 8.92 -71.29 -29.55
CA ASN A 17 8.73 -70.88 -30.94
C ASN A 17 8.00 -71.91 -31.84
N ASN A 18 7.56 -73.07 -31.33
CA ASN A 18 6.90 -74.08 -32.17
C ASN A 18 5.56 -74.56 -31.56
N ASP A 19 4.54 -74.72 -32.41
CA ASP A 19 3.14 -75.01 -32.07
C ASP A 19 2.88 -76.35 -31.35
N ALA A 20 3.87 -77.24 -31.25
CA ALA A 20 3.75 -78.50 -30.51
C ALA A 20 3.81 -78.35 -28.98
N ALA A 21 4.11 -77.16 -28.45
CA ALA A 21 4.11 -76.87 -27.01
C ALA A 21 2.77 -76.31 -26.47
N LYS A 22 1.76 -76.15 -27.32
CA LYS A 22 0.40 -75.76 -26.89
C LYS A 22 -0.30 -77.00 -26.33
N VAL A 23 -0.62 -76.96 -25.03
CA VAL A 23 -1.27 -78.05 -24.29
C VAL A 23 -2.54 -78.54 -25.03
N PRO A 24 -2.79 -79.87 -25.15
CA PRO A 24 -3.97 -80.39 -25.83
C PRO A 24 -5.27 -79.85 -25.24
N ALA A 25 -6.31 -79.75 -26.08
CA ALA A 25 -7.60 -79.09 -25.85
C ALA A 25 -8.38 -79.46 -24.56
N ASN A 26 -7.92 -80.43 -23.76
CA ASN A 26 -8.56 -80.88 -22.52
C ASN A 26 -7.86 -80.40 -21.23
N ARG A 27 -6.98 -79.39 -21.29
CA ARG A 27 -6.45 -78.71 -20.09
C ARG A 27 -6.60 -77.18 -20.16
N GLN A 28 -7.65 -76.70 -20.82
CA GLN A 28 -8.14 -75.37 -20.51
C GLN A 28 -8.72 -75.41 -19.09
N SER A 29 -8.21 -74.56 -18.20
CA SER A 29 -8.93 -74.23 -16.97
C SER A 29 -10.22 -73.52 -17.37
N ARG A 30 -11.29 -74.29 -17.56
CA ARG A 30 -12.64 -73.75 -17.58
C ARG A 30 -12.91 -73.29 -16.15
N VAL A 31 -12.92 -71.98 -15.93
CA VAL A 31 -13.49 -71.41 -14.71
C VAL A 31 -15.00 -71.68 -14.77
N ALA A 32 -15.42 -72.80 -14.17
CA ALA A 32 -16.81 -73.14 -13.93
C ALA A 32 -17.20 -72.74 -12.51
N THR A 33 -17.13 -71.44 -12.23
CA THR A 33 -17.74 -70.82 -11.05
C THR A 33 -17.95 -69.34 -11.37
N ALA A 34 -19.15 -68.84 -11.02
CA ALA A 34 -19.66 -67.55 -11.45
C ALA A 34 -18.68 -66.39 -11.16
N PRO A 35 -18.56 -65.40 -12.07
CA PRO A 35 -17.63 -64.30 -11.92
C PRO A 35 -18.12 -63.36 -10.81
N THR A 36 -17.34 -63.23 -9.73
CA THR A 36 -17.56 -62.24 -8.67
C THR A 36 -16.49 -61.14 -8.66
N GLY A 37 -15.94 -60.81 -9.82
CA GLY A 37 -15.05 -59.66 -9.99
C GLY A 37 -14.63 -59.42 -11.45
N SER A 38 -14.40 -58.16 -11.83
CA SER A 38 -14.00 -57.76 -13.18
C SER A 38 -12.61 -58.30 -13.53
N GLN A 39 -12.53 -59.24 -14.46
CA GLN A 39 -11.27 -59.70 -15.05
C GLN A 39 -10.84 -58.76 -16.19
N VAL A 40 -9.61 -58.26 -16.15
CA VAL A 40 -9.00 -57.54 -17.28
C VAL A 40 -8.10 -58.52 -18.03
N PHE A 41 -8.51 -58.88 -19.25
CA PHE A 41 -7.67 -59.62 -20.20
C PHE A 41 -6.62 -58.67 -20.77
N ILE A 42 -5.34 -58.92 -20.49
CA ILE A 42 -4.23 -58.22 -21.14
C ILE A 42 -3.61 -59.18 -22.16
N SER A 43 -3.69 -58.84 -23.44
CA SER A 43 -3.07 -59.56 -24.55
C SER A 43 -2.31 -58.57 -25.45
N PRO A 44 -1.25 -59.02 -26.12
CA PRO A 44 0.12 -59.01 -25.61
C PRO A 44 0.70 -57.59 -25.60
N ARG A 45 0.76 -56.96 -24.43
CA ARG A 45 1.63 -55.80 -24.19
C ARG A 45 1.95 -55.83 -22.71
N VAL A 46 3.21 -56.11 -22.39
CA VAL A 46 3.69 -56.33 -21.01
C VAL A 46 3.32 -55.13 -20.15
N GLY A 47 2.36 -55.32 -19.24
CA GLY A 47 2.08 -54.37 -18.17
C GLY A 47 2.82 -54.83 -16.93
N ILE A 48 3.73 -54.00 -16.42
CA ILE A 48 4.40 -54.24 -15.15
C ILE A 48 3.40 -53.87 -14.04
N VAL A 49 2.95 -54.86 -13.27
CA VAL A 49 2.17 -54.65 -12.06
C VAL A 49 3.14 -54.61 -10.89
N VAL A 50 3.32 -53.43 -10.29
CA VAL A 50 4.15 -53.25 -9.10
C VAL A 50 3.28 -53.52 -7.86
N VAL A 51 3.56 -54.60 -7.15
CA VAL A 51 2.92 -54.96 -5.88
C VAL A 51 3.95 -54.72 -4.76
N PRO A 52 3.60 -54.04 -3.66
CA PRO A 52 4.49 -53.90 -2.51
C PRO A 52 4.93 -55.27 -1.97
N ASP A 53 6.18 -55.37 -1.53
CA ASP A 53 6.77 -56.59 -0.95
C ASP A 53 6.10 -57.06 0.35
N SER A 54 5.28 -56.21 0.97
CA SER A 54 4.45 -56.51 2.14
C SER A 54 3.23 -57.39 1.82
N VAL A 55 2.93 -57.65 0.55
CA VAL A 55 1.81 -58.51 0.15
C VAL A 55 2.29 -59.95 -0.05
N ALA A 56 1.76 -60.86 0.77
CA ALA A 56 2.09 -62.27 0.67
C ALA A 56 1.69 -62.88 -0.69
N ILE A 57 2.56 -63.71 -1.24
CA ILE A 57 2.34 -64.37 -2.54
C ILE A 57 1.09 -65.24 -2.47
N GLY A 58 0.23 -65.11 -3.49
CA GLY A 58 -1.05 -65.83 -3.58
C GLY A 58 -2.23 -65.10 -2.95
N THR A 59 -2.01 -63.91 -2.37
CA THR A 59 -3.09 -63.04 -1.87
C THR A 59 -3.49 -61.99 -2.91
N SER A 60 -4.74 -61.53 -2.85
CA SER A 60 -5.23 -60.46 -3.72
C SER A 60 -4.78 -59.09 -3.22
N TYR A 61 -4.10 -58.31 -4.06
CA TYR A 61 -3.79 -56.90 -3.79
C TYR A 61 -4.75 -55.98 -4.52
N ILE A 62 -5.48 -55.16 -3.76
CA ILE A 62 -6.39 -54.13 -4.27
C ILE A 62 -5.70 -52.78 -4.08
N SER A 63 -5.38 -52.09 -5.18
CA SER A 63 -5.02 -50.68 -5.11
C SER A 63 -6.29 -49.85 -5.05
N GLN A 64 -6.64 -49.34 -3.87
CA GLN A 64 -7.80 -48.47 -3.66
C GLN A 64 -7.34 -47.11 -3.11
N TYR A 65 -7.88 -46.03 -3.68
CA TYR A 65 -7.89 -44.73 -3.02
C TYR A 65 -8.99 -44.74 -1.96
N PHE A 66 -8.75 -44.16 -0.78
CA PHE A 66 -9.77 -44.08 0.29
C PHE A 66 -11.09 -43.51 -0.27
N GLY A 67 -12.18 -44.28 -0.18
CA GLY A 67 -13.51 -43.89 -0.69
C GLY A 67 -13.83 -44.28 -2.14
N CYS A 68 -12.90 -44.90 -2.88
CA CYS A 68 -13.12 -45.43 -4.23
C CYS A 68 -12.92 -46.96 -4.25
N GLY A 69 -13.85 -47.70 -4.85
CA GLY A 69 -13.71 -49.16 -4.99
C GLY A 69 -12.55 -49.58 -5.91
N SER A 70 -12.19 -50.86 -5.89
CA SER A 70 -11.05 -51.48 -6.60
C SER A 70 -11.04 -51.40 -8.13
N VAL A 71 -12.07 -50.80 -8.73
CA VAL A 71 -12.34 -50.85 -10.17
C VAL A 71 -12.18 -49.45 -10.76
N LYS A 72 -11.40 -49.35 -11.85
CA LYS A 72 -11.42 -48.19 -12.74
C LYS A 72 -12.79 -48.13 -13.44
N ASN A 73 -13.71 -47.36 -12.86
CA ASN A 73 -15.04 -47.16 -13.42
C ASN A 73 -15.34 -45.65 -13.48
N VAL A 74 -16.30 -45.29 -14.33
CA VAL A 74 -16.70 -43.89 -14.55
C VAL A 74 -17.09 -43.20 -13.24
N GLN A 75 -17.71 -43.93 -12.30
CA GLN A 75 -18.14 -43.38 -11.01
C GLN A 75 -16.96 -42.99 -10.12
N ASN A 76 -15.94 -43.83 -10.02
CA ASN A 76 -14.73 -43.56 -9.25
C ASN A 76 -13.89 -42.46 -9.92
N ASP A 77 -13.78 -42.46 -11.25
CA ASP A 77 -13.08 -41.39 -11.98
C ASP A 77 -13.80 -40.05 -11.82
N LEU A 78 -15.13 -40.03 -11.83
CA LEU A 78 -15.96 -38.84 -11.57
C LEU A 78 -15.77 -38.32 -10.15
N TYR A 79 -15.74 -39.22 -9.15
CA TYR A 79 -15.54 -38.85 -7.75
C TYR A 79 -14.16 -38.24 -7.50
N ILE A 80 -13.09 -38.83 -8.07
CA ILE A 80 -11.73 -38.28 -8.00
C ILE A 80 -11.65 -36.89 -8.64
N GLN A 81 -12.31 -36.71 -9.80
CA GLN A 81 -12.37 -35.40 -10.45
C GLN A 81 -13.13 -34.37 -9.63
N GLN A 82 -14.22 -34.76 -8.96
CA GLN A 82 -14.98 -33.87 -8.08
C GLN A 82 -14.16 -33.40 -6.88
N ILE A 83 -13.44 -34.28 -6.20
CA ILE A 83 -12.54 -33.89 -5.10
C ILE A 83 -11.46 -32.93 -5.60
N ALA A 84 -10.79 -33.28 -6.72
CA ALA A 84 -9.74 -32.44 -7.29
C ALA A 84 -10.25 -31.08 -7.80
N LEU A 85 -11.54 -30.97 -8.15
CA LEU A 85 -12.17 -29.73 -8.58
C LEU A 85 -12.67 -28.89 -7.40
N LEU A 86 -13.13 -29.51 -6.32
CA LEU A 86 -13.53 -28.83 -5.08
C LEU A 86 -12.35 -28.13 -4.38
N GLU A 87 -11.13 -28.65 -4.54
CA GLU A 87 -9.90 -28.06 -4.01
C GLU A 87 -9.28 -26.99 -4.92
N LYS A 88 -9.82 -26.80 -6.14
CA LYS A 88 -9.35 -25.81 -7.10
C LYS A 88 -10.35 -24.67 -7.22
N LEU A 89 -9.83 -23.45 -7.31
CA LEU A 89 -10.65 -22.31 -7.71
C LEU A 89 -11.31 -22.59 -9.06
N SER A 90 -12.64 -22.49 -9.11
CA SER A 90 -13.36 -22.55 -10.37
C SER A 90 -12.91 -21.40 -11.26
N ARG A 91 -12.76 -21.67 -12.55
CA ARG A 91 -12.32 -20.68 -13.55
C ARG A 91 -13.30 -19.51 -13.70
N ASP A 92 -14.57 -19.71 -13.34
CA ASP A 92 -15.60 -18.66 -13.34
C ASP A 92 -15.63 -17.82 -12.05
N GLY A 93 -14.78 -18.13 -11.06
CA GLY A 93 -14.70 -17.39 -9.81
C GLY A 93 -15.92 -17.53 -8.90
N SER A 94 -16.83 -18.48 -9.18
CA SER A 94 -18.05 -18.72 -8.37
C SER A 94 -17.76 -19.26 -6.96
N LEU A 95 -16.59 -19.87 -6.77
CA LEU A 95 -16.17 -20.34 -5.45
C LEU A 95 -15.57 -19.18 -4.66
N PRO A 96 -16.09 -18.89 -3.45
CA PRO A 96 -15.60 -17.77 -2.65
C PRO A 96 -14.17 -18.04 -2.18
N MET A 97 -13.33 -17.00 -2.28
CA MET A 97 -11.99 -17.00 -1.70
C MET A 97 -12.11 -16.64 -0.22
N THR A 98 -12.14 -17.64 0.66
CA THR A 98 -12.33 -17.43 2.11
C THR A 98 -11.05 -17.02 2.85
N GLY A 99 -9.90 -17.04 2.16
CA GLY A 99 -8.60 -16.66 2.71
C GLY A 99 -7.88 -15.60 1.86
N ASN A 100 -6.68 -15.23 2.29
CA ASN A 100 -5.86 -14.23 1.60
C ASN A 100 -5.39 -14.75 0.23
N LEU A 101 -5.55 -13.92 -0.81
CA LEU A 101 -5.00 -14.18 -2.14
C LEU A 101 -3.59 -13.60 -2.29
N ASN A 102 -2.59 -14.45 -2.45
CA ASN A 102 -1.23 -14.03 -2.81
C ASN A 102 -1.01 -14.16 -4.32
N MET A 103 -0.80 -13.03 -5.02
CA MET A 103 -0.49 -13.01 -6.47
C MET A 103 1.02 -13.08 -6.79
N ASN A 104 1.88 -13.19 -5.78
CA ASN A 104 3.32 -12.98 -5.90
C ASN A 104 3.60 -11.65 -6.64
N SER A 105 4.44 -11.67 -7.67
CA SER A 105 4.77 -10.49 -8.48
C SER A 105 3.94 -10.39 -9.78
N HIS A 106 2.76 -10.99 -9.82
CA HIS A 106 1.87 -10.96 -10.99
C HIS A 106 0.80 -9.88 -10.87
N LYS A 107 0.30 -9.40 -12.02
CA LYS A 107 -0.75 -8.39 -12.10
C LYS A 107 -2.13 -9.04 -12.17
N ALA A 108 -3.12 -8.41 -11.55
CA ALA A 108 -4.51 -8.61 -11.92
C ALA A 108 -4.79 -7.85 -13.22
N VAL A 109 -5.07 -8.59 -14.30
CA VAL A 109 -5.35 -8.01 -15.63
C VAL A 109 -6.85 -8.04 -15.92
N ASN A 110 -7.30 -7.15 -16.82
CA ASN A 110 -8.71 -7.03 -17.22
C ASN A 110 -9.68 -6.72 -16.06
N LEU A 111 -9.20 -6.00 -15.04
CA LEU A 111 -10.03 -5.55 -13.92
C LEU A 111 -10.87 -4.32 -14.34
N LEU A 112 -12.19 -4.46 -14.31
CA LEU A 112 -13.12 -3.35 -14.49
C LEU A 112 -13.00 -2.36 -13.32
N ALA A 113 -13.42 -1.12 -13.56
CA ALA A 113 -13.40 -0.09 -12.52
C ALA A 113 -14.36 -0.48 -11.39
N GLY A 114 -13.87 -0.39 -10.15
CA GLY A 114 -14.68 -0.65 -8.96
C GLY A 114 -15.75 0.44 -8.79
N THR A 115 -16.95 0.03 -8.40
CA THR A 115 -18.11 0.93 -8.20
C THR A 115 -18.69 0.82 -6.79
N SER A 116 -18.45 -0.29 -6.10
CA SER A 116 -18.85 -0.54 -4.72
C SER A 116 -17.66 -0.36 -3.76
N PRO A 117 -17.92 -0.09 -2.46
CA PRO A 117 -16.85 0.15 -1.48
C PRO A 117 -15.88 -1.02 -1.26
N LEU A 118 -16.29 -2.24 -1.61
CA LEU A 118 -15.47 -3.46 -1.47
C LEU A 118 -14.78 -3.89 -2.77
N ASP A 119 -14.97 -3.14 -3.86
CA ASP A 119 -14.38 -3.46 -5.14
C ASP A 119 -12.89 -3.09 -5.16
N ALA A 120 -12.11 -3.87 -5.90
CA ALA A 120 -10.74 -3.47 -6.22
C ALA A 120 -10.73 -2.29 -7.18
N VAL A 121 -9.78 -1.37 -6.99
CA VAL A 121 -9.59 -0.19 -7.83
C VAL A 121 -8.60 -0.52 -8.95
N ASN A 122 -8.95 -0.18 -10.19
CA ASN A 122 -8.02 -0.33 -11.30
C ASN A 122 -7.15 0.93 -11.50
N PHE A 123 -6.04 0.78 -12.23
CA PHE A 123 -5.03 1.85 -12.36
C PHE A 123 -5.59 3.15 -12.98
N SER A 124 -6.37 3.00 -14.05
CA SER A 124 -7.60 3.76 -14.32
C SER A 124 -8.01 4.91 -13.40
N GLN A 125 -8.72 4.48 -12.36
CA GLN A 125 -9.35 5.33 -11.36
C GLN A 125 -8.30 6.07 -10.54
N LEU A 126 -7.18 5.42 -10.20
CA LEU A 126 -6.09 6.07 -9.48
C LEU A 126 -5.48 7.22 -10.30
N THR A 127 -5.21 7.02 -11.59
CA THR A 127 -4.71 8.08 -12.48
C THR A 127 -5.69 9.26 -12.56
N THR A 128 -6.99 8.98 -12.58
CA THR A 128 -8.02 10.04 -12.58
C THR A 128 -7.96 10.89 -11.31
N VAL A 129 -7.86 10.26 -10.14
CA VAL A 129 -7.75 10.97 -8.86
C VAL A 129 -6.46 11.81 -8.81
N ILE A 130 -5.34 11.26 -9.26
CA ILE A 130 -4.05 11.98 -9.31
C ILE A 130 -4.16 13.22 -10.20
N ASN A 131 -4.76 13.10 -11.39
CA ASN A 131 -4.93 14.23 -12.31
C ASN A 131 -5.85 15.30 -11.73
N ASN A 132 -6.94 14.90 -11.08
CA ASN A 132 -7.85 15.83 -10.42
C ASN A 132 -7.15 16.60 -9.29
N LEU A 133 -6.33 15.91 -8.48
CA LEU A 133 -5.55 16.55 -7.42
C LEU A 133 -4.52 17.53 -7.98
N ALA A 134 -3.83 17.17 -9.05
CA ALA A 134 -2.87 18.06 -9.71
C ALA A 134 -3.56 19.32 -10.27
N ASN A 135 -4.74 19.17 -10.88
CA ASN A 135 -5.53 20.30 -11.37
C ASN A 135 -5.98 21.22 -10.22
N GLU A 136 -6.46 20.65 -9.12
CA GLU A 136 -6.86 21.42 -7.94
C GLU A 136 -5.69 22.20 -7.34
N ALA A 137 -4.50 21.60 -7.26
CA ALA A 137 -3.30 22.27 -6.80
C ALA A 137 -2.94 23.48 -7.70
N ASN A 138 -3.04 23.31 -9.01
CA ASN A 138 -2.79 24.40 -9.97
C ASN A 138 -3.82 25.53 -9.84
N ILE A 139 -5.10 25.20 -9.66
CA ILE A 139 -6.17 26.19 -9.45
C ILE A 139 -5.91 27.00 -8.18
N ARG A 140 -5.55 26.34 -7.08
CA ARG A 140 -5.22 27.01 -5.81
C ARG A 140 -4.01 27.93 -5.95
N ALA A 141 -2.94 27.47 -6.57
CA ALA A 141 -1.76 28.30 -6.82
C ALA A 141 -2.09 29.54 -7.68
N ALA A 142 -2.95 29.39 -8.69
CA ALA A 142 -3.41 30.52 -9.52
C ALA A 142 -4.27 31.51 -8.70
N ALA A 143 -5.15 31.02 -7.84
CA ALA A 143 -5.95 31.86 -6.95
C ALA A 143 -5.07 32.64 -5.97
N ASP A 144 -4.08 31.99 -5.34
CA ASP A 144 -3.12 32.63 -4.44
C ASP A 144 -2.32 33.72 -5.17
N ASN A 145 -1.86 33.44 -6.38
CA ASN A 145 -1.16 34.43 -7.21
C ASN A 145 -2.06 35.62 -7.57
N SER A 146 -3.34 35.38 -7.86
CA SER A 146 -4.32 36.45 -8.14
C SER A 146 -4.55 37.34 -6.92
N ILE A 147 -4.76 36.74 -5.75
CA ILE A 147 -4.90 37.46 -4.47
C ILE A 147 -3.65 38.29 -4.19
N ASN A 148 -2.46 37.68 -4.29
CA ASN A 148 -1.20 38.38 -4.06
C ASN A 148 -1.01 39.53 -5.05
N SER A 149 -1.37 39.37 -6.32
CA SER A 149 -1.30 40.46 -7.30
C SER A 149 -2.23 41.61 -6.96
N GLN A 150 -3.44 41.34 -6.47
CA GLN A 150 -4.40 42.37 -6.08
C GLN A 150 -3.97 43.09 -4.80
N LEU A 151 -3.52 42.35 -3.78
CA LEU A 151 -3.07 42.92 -2.51
C LEU A 151 -1.76 43.72 -2.67
N ASN A 152 -0.83 43.21 -3.47
CA ASN A 152 0.44 43.89 -3.72
C ASN A 152 0.27 45.26 -4.39
N ASN A 153 -0.83 45.49 -5.12
CA ASN A 153 -1.19 46.78 -5.71
C ASN A 153 -1.80 47.77 -4.69
N LEU A 154 -2.19 47.30 -3.51
CA LEU A 154 -2.77 48.14 -2.47
C LEU A 154 -1.73 48.46 -1.39
N VAL A 155 -1.17 47.43 -0.77
CA VAL A 155 -0.17 47.54 0.29
C VAL A 155 0.70 46.30 0.25
N ARG A 156 2.02 46.48 0.08
CA ARG A 156 2.96 45.38 0.24
C ARG A 156 3.58 45.42 1.64
N LEU A 157 3.14 44.51 2.50
CA LEU A 157 3.74 44.32 3.82
C LEU A 157 5.18 43.84 3.67
N VAL A 158 6.10 44.52 4.34
CA VAL A 158 7.52 44.18 4.38
C VAL A 158 7.84 43.39 5.64
N SER A 159 7.37 43.87 6.79
CA SER A 159 7.55 43.19 8.07
C SER A 159 6.53 43.66 9.09
N ILE A 160 6.17 42.78 10.03
CA ILE A 160 5.46 43.12 11.25
C ILE A 160 6.31 42.63 12.42
N THR A 161 6.81 43.55 13.23
CA THR A 161 7.72 43.25 14.34
C THR A 161 7.10 43.70 15.64
N LYS A 162 7.16 42.85 16.68
CA LYS A 162 6.70 43.17 18.02
C LYS A 162 7.91 43.29 18.95
N SER A 163 7.95 44.35 19.72
CA SER A 163 9.06 44.70 20.61
C SER A 163 8.53 45.25 21.93
N GLN A 164 9.34 45.12 22.98
CA GLN A 164 9.10 45.75 24.28
C GLN A 164 10.43 46.22 24.84
N ARG A 165 10.45 47.39 25.46
CA ARG A 165 11.65 47.94 26.11
C ARG A 165 11.27 48.77 27.32
N ASP A 166 12.03 48.59 28.39
CA ASP A 166 12.07 49.52 29.52
C ASP A 166 13.18 50.55 29.29
N TYR A 167 12.79 51.80 29.03
CA TYR A 167 13.73 52.90 28.81
C TYR A 167 14.30 53.47 30.10
N ALA A 168 13.77 53.09 31.27
CA ALA A 168 14.31 53.53 32.57
C ALA A 168 15.77 53.07 32.77
N ALA A 169 16.20 52.00 32.11
CA ALA A 169 17.58 51.53 32.12
C ALA A 169 18.57 52.53 31.48
N ASN A 170 18.07 53.49 30.69
CA ASN A 170 18.88 54.50 30.02
C ASN A 170 18.89 55.87 30.73
N GLY A 171 18.22 55.97 31.89
CA GLY A 171 18.16 57.18 32.70
C GLY A 171 16.75 57.48 33.20
N SER A 172 16.66 58.36 34.20
CA SER A 172 15.36 58.75 34.78
C SER A 172 14.45 59.47 33.79
N SER A 173 15.03 60.17 32.81
CA SER A 173 14.31 60.82 31.71
C SER A 173 15.20 60.83 30.48
N GLY A 174 14.61 60.85 29.29
CA GLY A 174 15.40 60.94 28.06
C GLY A 174 14.56 60.75 26.80
N GLU A 175 15.25 60.72 25.67
CA GLU A 175 14.70 60.36 24.37
C GLU A 175 15.64 59.36 23.69
N LEU A 176 15.08 58.26 23.18
CA LEU A 176 15.83 57.24 22.46
C LEU A 176 15.02 56.67 21.29
N GLY A 177 15.74 56.16 20.29
CA GLY A 177 15.12 55.45 19.17
C GLY A 177 14.35 54.21 19.63
N MET A 178 13.15 54.02 19.09
CA MET A 178 12.35 52.80 19.26
C MET A 178 12.64 51.80 18.15
N GLU A 179 12.28 52.17 16.93
CA GLU A 179 12.40 51.29 15.77
C GLU A 179 12.44 52.07 14.46
N VAL A 180 13.33 51.64 13.57
CA VAL A 180 13.55 52.27 12.25
C VAL A 180 12.65 51.61 11.22
N TYR A 181 11.89 52.43 10.48
CA TYR A 181 11.04 51.94 9.38
C TYR A 181 11.59 52.32 7.99
N ALA A 182 12.42 53.36 7.88
CA ALA A 182 13.08 53.71 6.62
C ALA A 182 13.87 52.50 6.04
N PRO A 183 13.91 52.33 4.72
CA PRO A 183 13.36 53.20 3.67
C PRO A 183 11.87 52.97 3.35
N TYR A 184 11.14 52.21 4.18
CA TYR A 184 9.74 51.86 3.97
C TYR A 184 8.80 52.86 4.62
N ASN A 185 7.50 52.70 4.43
CA ASN A 185 6.49 53.36 5.26
C ASN A 185 6.36 52.62 6.59
N GLY A 186 6.11 53.35 7.67
CA GLY A 186 5.95 52.80 9.01
C GLY A 186 4.59 53.12 9.62
N LEU A 187 3.94 52.13 10.21
CA LEU A 187 2.81 52.31 11.13
C LEU A 187 3.17 51.68 12.46
N LEU A 188 3.25 52.49 13.51
CA LEU A 188 3.52 52.03 14.87
C LEU A 188 2.20 51.85 15.63
N LEU A 189 2.01 50.68 16.21
CA LEU A 189 0.99 50.42 17.23
C LEU A 189 1.71 50.31 18.56
N TRP A 190 1.28 50.98 19.61
CA TRP A 190 2.04 51.01 20.85
C TRP A 190 1.16 51.06 22.10
N ARG A 191 1.72 50.60 23.21
CA ARG A 191 1.15 50.65 24.55
C ARG A 191 2.24 50.92 25.57
N ASN A 192 2.04 51.98 26.35
CA ASN A 192 2.78 52.20 27.57
C ASN A 192 2.17 51.33 28.67
N THR A 193 2.90 50.30 29.11
CA THR A 193 2.32 49.28 30.00
C THR A 193 2.20 49.76 31.45
N ARG A 194 2.99 50.75 31.87
CA ARG A 194 2.92 51.34 33.21
C ARG A 194 1.76 52.32 33.35
N THR A 195 1.57 53.20 32.37
CA THR A 195 0.46 54.18 32.39
C THR A 195 -0.85 53.62 31.85
N GLY A 196 -0.81 52.49 31.13
CA GLY A 196 -1.98 51.87 30.52
C GLY A 196 -2.46 52.56 29.23
N VAL A 197 -1.79 53.62 28.80
CA VAL A 197 -2.14 54.37 27.58
C VAL A 197 -1.65 53.61 26.34
N SER A 198 -2.49 53.52 25.31
CA SER A 198 -2.15 52.90 24.02
C SER A 198 -2.75 53.68 22.87
N SER A 199 -2.06 53.71 21.74
CA SER A 199 -2.56 54.32 20.50
C SER A 199 -1.82 53.75 19.28
N PHE A 200 -1.97 54.41 18.15
CA PHE A 200 -1.18 54.23 16.95
C PHE A 200 -0.50 55.56 16.57
N GLY A 201 0.64 55.47 15.88
CA GLY A 201 1.40 56.62 15.41
C GLY A 201 2.00 57.46 16.55
N THR A 202 2.10 58.78 16.32
CA THR A 202 2.66 59.73 17.28
C THR A 202 1.73 60.01 18.45
N TYR A 203 2.29 60.45 19.56
CA TYR A 203 1.54 60.81 20.75
C TYR A 203 2.27 61.81 21.61
N GLY A 204 1.50 62.69 22.24
CA GLY A 204 1.99 63.66 23.19
C GLY A 204 2.60 64.89 22.54
N ASN A 205 2.81 65.89 23.38
CA ASN A 205 3.59 67.10 23.12
C ASN A 205 4.60 67.20 24.27
N GLY A 206 5.63 68.04 24.20
CA GLY A 206 6.76 68.04 25.16
C GLY A 206 6.40 68.08 26.67
N ASP A 207 5.14 68.34 27.02
CA ASP A 207 4.61 68.39 28.37
C ASP A 207 3.97 67.07 28.84
N THR A 208 3.74 66.09 27.95
CA THR A 208 3.20 64.79 28.36
C THR A 208 4.23 63.94 29.09
N PRO A 209 3.80 63.03 30.00
CA PRO A 209 4.72 62.17 30.75
C PRO A 209 5.63 61.32 29.84
N PHE A 210 5.13 60.95 28.67
CA PHE A 210 5.92 60.35 27.62
C PHE A 210 5.41 60.81 26.26
N GLN A 211 6.23 60.64 25.23
CA GLN A 211 5.94 61.04 23.86
C GLN A 211 6.41 59.97 22.88
N ILE A 212 5.63 59.76 21.81
CA ILE A 212 6.02 58.98 20.64
C ILE A 212 6.21 59.96 19.49
N ILE A 213 7.42 60.01 18.97
CA ILE A 213 7.84 61.01 17.98
C ILE A 213 8.17 60.28 16.69
N ASP A 214 7.55 60.69 15.59
CA ASP A 214 7.92 60.23 14.25
C ASP A 214 8.94 61.21 13.65
N THR A 215 10.13 60.72 13.34
CA THR A 215 11.21 61.53 12.75
C THR A 215 11.16 61.58 11.22
N GLY A 216 10.22 60.86 10.59
CA GLY A 216 10.18 60.66 9.13
C GLY A 216 11.05 59.49 8.65
N SER A 217 11.77 58.82 9.54
CA SER A 217 12.56 57.62 9.21
C SER A 217 12.56 56.54 10.30
N GLN A 218 12.27 56.94 11.54
CA GLN A 218 12.14 56.07 12.70
C GLN A 218 11.19 56.69 13.73
N PHE A 219 10.66 55.85 14.61
CA PHE A 219 9.98 56.33 15.81
C PHE A 219 10.96 56.46 16.97
N ASN A 220 10.89 57.57 17.69
CA ASN A 220 11.57 57.82 18.96
C ASN A 220 10.57 57.80 20.11
N PHE A 221 11.06 57.42 21.27
CA PHE A 221 10.34 57.47 22.53
C PHE A 221 11.02 58.42 23.49
N ARG A 222 10.27 59.39 23.98
CA ARG A 222 10.69 60.29 25.05
C ARG A 222 9.92 59.94 26.32
N TRP A 223 10.61 59.86 27.44
CA TRP A 223 10.04 59.63 28.77
C TRP A 223 10.54 60.69 29.75
N THR A 224 9.68 61.13 30.66
CA THR A 224 10.03 62.14 31.67
C THR A 224 10.36 61.53 33.03
N ASP A 225 9.96 60.27 33.27
CA ASP A 225 10.13 59.59 34.56
C ASP A 225 10.22 58.06 34.36
N PRO A 226 10.92 57.29 35.20
CA PRO A 226 10.91 55.82 35.11
C PRO A 226 9.50 55.21 35.09
N ASP A 227 8.52 55.78 35.78
CA ASP A 227 7.16 55.25 35.86
C ASP A 227 6.39 55.34 34.53
N ASN A 228 6.92 56.05 33.54
CA ASN A 228 6.36 56.11 32.20
C ASN A 228 7.29 55.54 31.13
N ALA A 229 8.39 54.89 31.50
CA ALA A 229 9.44 54.48 30.55
C ALA A 229 9.26 53.07 29.93
N LEU A 230 8.24 52.30 30.29
CA LEU A 230 8.03 50.94 29.75
C LEU A 230 7.06 50.94 28.57
N MET A 231 7.56 50.55 27.40
CA MET A 231 6.82 50.58 26.15
C MET A 231 6.80 49.21 25.46
N GLU A 232 5.64 48.82 24.97
CA GLU A 232 5.43 47.69 24.07
C GLU A 232 4.90 48.22 22.74
N TRP A 233 5.43 47.75 21.61
CA TRP A 233 5.00 48.22 20.30
C TRP A 233 5.05 47.13 19.25
N THR A 234 4.27 47.34 18.19
CA THR A 234 4.32 46.60 16.94
C THR A 234 4.55 47.57 15.80
N LEU A 235 5.64 47.41 15.06
CA LEU A 235 5.92 48.18 13.86
C LEU A 235 5.50 47.38 12.63
N ILE A 236 4.61 47.98 11.83
CA ILE A 236 4.23 47.48 10.51
C ILE A 236 5.02 48.30 9.48
N LYS A 237 5.93 47.64 8.76
CA LYS A 237 6.64 48.20 7.62
C LYS A 237 5.94 47.79 6.34
N TYR A 238 5.69 48.74 5.45
CA TYR A 238 5.01 48.48 4.20
C TYR A 238 5.49 49.41 3.08
N ILE A 239 5.20 49.03 1.85
CA ILE A 239 5.44 49.84 0.67
C ILE A 239 4.10 50.08 0.00
N ASN A 240 3.81 51.35 -0.30
CA ASN A 240 2.76 51.67 -1.26
C ASN A 240 3.38 51.48 -2.65
N PRO A 241 2.87 50.54 -3.46
CA PRO A 241 3.34 50.34 -4.82
C PRO A 241 3.13 51.57 -5.71
#